data_AF-A0A6P1DHH5-F1
#
_entry.id   AF-A0A6P1DHH5-F1
#
_cell.length_a   1.000
_cell.length_b   1.000
_cell.length_c   1.000
_cell.angle_alpha   90.00
_cell.angle_beta   90.00
_cell.angle_gamma   90.00
#
_symmetry.space_group_name_H-M   'P 1'
#
loop_
_entity.id
_entity.type
_entity.pdbx_description
1 polymer ?
#
loop_
_entity_poly.entity_id
_entity_poly.type
_entity_poly.pdbx_seq_one_letter_code
_entity_poly.pdbx_strand_id
1 'polypeptide(L)'
;MSPHDEVNAANAAFARGAGWPELTGSAAQLGWAETLRADKMRAFEAAHTQTPASDAALFREAMLRETDAGVWIDTRLDSWQAMLVHGLTHDELDTLLAASKQETTQEKGQPAA
;
A
#
# COMPACT_ATOMS: atom_id res chain seq x y z
N MET A 1 30.38 0.83 -3.76
CA MET A 1 28.92 0.91 -3.57
C MET A 1 28.69 1.49 -2.20
N SER A 2 27.74 2.41 -2.06
CA SER A 2 27.31 2.90 -0.76
C SER A 2 26.40 1.87 -0.09
N PRO A 3 26.25 1.90 1.24
CA PRO A 3 25.27 1.07 1.94
C PRO A 3 23.84 1.25 1.42
N HIS A 4 23.50 2.43 0.90
CA HIS A 4 22.19 2.70 0.30
C HIS A 4 22.00 1.96 -1.03
N ASP A 5 23.06 1.79 -1.83
CA ASP A 5 22.98 1.05 -3.09
C ASP A 5 22.66 -0.44 -2.86
N GLU A 6 23.21 -1.01 -1.79
CA GLU A 6 22.96 -2.42 -1.41
C GLU A 6 21.52 -2.65 -0.93
N VAL A 7 20.99 -1.73 -0.11
CA VAL A 7 19.59 -1.78 0.34
C VAL A 7 18.64 -1.64 -0.86
N ASN A 8 18.91 -0.69 -1.77
CA ASN A 8 18.10 -0.51 -2.97
C ASN A 8 18.12 -1.79 -3.83
N ALA A 9 19.29 -2.40 -4.05
CA ALA A 9 19.41 -3.64 -4.81
C ALA A 9 18.65 -4.82 -4.18
N ALA A 10 18.67 -4.94 -2.84
CA ALA A 10 17.92 -5.96 -2.11
C ALA A 10 16.40 -5.74 -2.22
N ASN A 11 15.93 -4.50 -2.09
CA ASN A 11 14.53 -4.14 -2.26
C ASN A 11 14.05 -4.39 -3.70
N ALA A 12 14.87 -4.06 -4.71
CA ALA A 12 14.60 -4.34 -6.10
C ALA A 12 14.48 -5.86 -6.37
N ALA A 13 15.40 -6.65 -5.80
CA ALA A 13 15.36 -8.11 -5.90
C ALA A 13 14.12 -8.70 -5.24
N PHE A 14 13.74 -8.20 -4.05
CA PHE A 14 12.51 -8.58 -3.38
C PHE A 14 11.27 -8.24 -4.21
N ALA A 15 11.17 -7.02 -4.74
CA ALA A 15 10.04 -6.59 -5.57
C ALA A 15 9.87 -7.49 -6.81
N ARG A 16 10.97 -7.84 -7.48
CA ARG A 16 10.97 -8.79 -8.60
C ARG A 16 10.53 -10.19 -8.18
N GLY A 17 11.05 -10.70 -7.06
CA GLY A 17 10.65 -11.99 -6.50
C GLY A 17 9.18 -12.04 -6.07
N ALA A 18 8.63 -10.91 -5.63
CA ALA A 18 7.23 -10.74 -5.25
C ALA A 18 6.29 -10.42 -6.44
N GLY A 19 6.82 -10.29 -7.65
CA GLY A 19 6.04 -10.01 -8.86
C GLY A 19 5.41 -8.61 -8.88
N TRP A 20 6.03 -7.63 -8.23
CA TRP A 20 5.48 -6.26 -8.21
C TRP A 20 5.60 -5.60 -9.58
N PRO A 21 4.63 -4.75 -9.97
CA PRO A 21 4.73 -3.94 -11.18
C PRO A 21 6.03 -3.12 -11.21
N GLU A 22 6.60 -2.97 -12.40
CA GLU A 22 7.80 -2.15 -12.59
C GLU A 22 7.49 -0.67 -12.39
N LEU A 23 8.39 0.05 -11.72
CA LEU A 23 8.25 1.49 -11.55
C LEU A 23 8.70 2.23 -12.82
N THR A 24 8.02 3.33 -13.11
CA THR A 24 8.33 4.28 -14.18
C THR A 24 8.92 5.55 -13.57
N GLY A 25 9.80 6.25 -14.30
CA GLY A 25 10.47 7.46 -13.81
C GLY A 25 11.93 7.53 -14.26
N SER A 26 12.67 8.51 -13.75
CA SER A 26 14.10 8.63 -14.04
C SER A 26 14.92 7.59 -13.28
N ALA A 27 16.07 7.19 -13.83
CA ALA A 27 16.97 6.21 -13.19
C ALA A 27 17.39 6.63 -11.76
N ALA A 28 17.51 7.94 -11.52
CA ALA A 28 17.83 8.48 -10.19
C ALA A 28 16.68 8.31 -9.17
N GLN A 29 15.42 8.27 -9.65
CA GLN A 29 14.24 8.08 -8.80
C GLN A 29 13.99 6.61 -8.51
N LEU A 30 14.19 5.72 -9.48
CA LEU A 30 13.76 4.31 -9.39
C LEU A 30 14.28 3.61 -8.13
N GLY A 31 15.58 3.71 -7.85
CA GLY A 31 16.17 3.05 -6.67
C GLY A 31 15.61 3.57 -5.33
N TRP A 32 15.36 4.88 -5.23
CA TRP A 32 14.77 5.46 -4.03
C TRP A 32 13.30 5.09 -3.88
N ALA A 33 12.54 5.17 -4.98
CA ALA A 33 11.13 4.81 -4.99
C ALA A 33 10.91 3.32 -4.67
N GLU A 34 11.77 2.41 -5.14
CA GLU A 34 11.72 0.99 -4.76
C GLU A 34 11.89 0.79 -3.25
N THR A 35 12.80 1.53 -2.62
CA THR A 35 13.00 1.47 -1.17
C THR A 35 11.81 2.03 -0.40
N LEU A 36 11.30 3.21 -0.78
CA LEU A 36 10.12 3.78 -0.13
C LEU A 36 8.88 2.89 -0.32
N ARG A 37 8.70 2.31 -1.52
CA ARG A 37 7.63 1.34 -1.78
C ARG A 37 7.77 0.12 -0.88
N ALA A 38 8.96 -0.47 -0.78
CA ALA A 38 9.20 -1.62 0.08
C ALA A 38 8.90 -1.31 1.56
N ASP A 39 9.32 -0.16 2.07
CA ASP A 39 9.11 0.23 3.46
C ASP A 39 7.63 0.47 3.77
N LYS A 40 6.90 1.18 2.88
CA LYS A 40 5.45 1.39 3.03
C LYS A 40 4.67 0.07 2.96
N MET A 41 5.05 -0.83 2.06
CA MET A 41 4.43 -2.16 1.96
C MET A 41 4.67 -3.01 3.21
N ARG A 42 5.88 -3.00 3.77
CA ARG A 42 6.18 -3.68 5.05
C ARG A 42 5.39 -3.07 6.20
N ALA A 43 5.27 -1.75 6.25
CA ALA A 43 4.48 -1.07 7.28
C ALA A 43 2.99 -1.42 7.18
N PHE A 44 2.45 -1.50 5.96
CA PHE A 44 1.10 -1.99 5.69
C PHE A 44 0.93 -3.43 6.18
N GLU A 45 1.81 -4.35 5.77
CA GLU A 45 1.74 -5.77 6.15
C GLU A 45 1.83 -5.97 7.67
N ALA A 46 2.67 -5.19 8.36
CA ALA A 46 2.78 -5.24 9.81
C ALA A 46 1.52 -4.70 10.53
N ALA A 47 0.86 -3.69 9.96
CA ALA A 47 -0.35 -3.09 10.53
C ALA A 47 -1.61 -3.93 10.30
N HIS A 48 -1.66 -4.75 9.24
CA HIS A 48 -2.87 -5.44 8.77
C HIS A 48 -2.93 -6.93 9.16
N THR A 49 -2.33 -7.30 10.28
CA THR A 49 -2.35 -8.69 10.78
C THR A 49 -3.73 -9.19 11.22
N GLN A 50 -4.67 -8.27 11.48
CA GLN A 50 -6.04 -8.56 11.94
C GLN A 50 -7.13 -8.23 10.91
N THR A 51 -6.74 -7.73 9.73
CA THR A 51 -7.68 -7.40 8.66
C THR A 51 -8.14 -8.67 7.93
N PRO A 52 -9.42 -8.77 7.52
CA PRO A 52 -9.85 -9.86 6.64
C PRO A 52 -8.92 -10.01 5.43
N ALA A 53 -8.59 -11.25 5.06
CA ALA A 53 -7.62 -11.52 4.01
C ALA A 53 -8.03 -10.92 2.64
N SER A 54 -9.33 -10.79 2.38
CA SER A 54 -9.88 -10.13 1.19
C SER A 54 -9.48 -8.66 1.12
N ASP A 55 -9.59 -7.95 2.24
CA ASP A 55 -9.40 -6.51 2.29
C ASP A 55 -7.90 -6.21 2.28
N ALA A 56 -7.09 -7.04 2.95
CA ALA A 56 -5.64 -6.96 2.87
C ALA A 56 -5.12 -7.20 1.43
N ALA A 57 -5.73 -8.12 0.68
CA ALA A 57 -5.39 -8.32 -0.73
C ALA A 57 -5.78 -7.11 -1.59
N LEU A 58 -7.00 -6.59 -1.41
CA LEU A 58 -7.47 -5.39 -2.10
C LEU A 58 -6.54 -4.18 -1.83
N PHE A 59 -6.17 -3.94 -0.57
CA PHE A 59 -5.33 -2.81 -0.19
C PHE A 59 -3.91 -2.95 -0.74
N ARG A 60 -3.36 -4.17 -0.71
CA ARG A 60 -2.08 -4.47 -1.34
C ARG A 60 -2.12 -4.15 -2.83
N GLU A 61 -3.14 -4.62 -3.53
CA GLU A 61 -3.31 -4.36 -4.96
C GLU A 61 -3.45 -2.87 -5.25
N ALA A 62 -4.29 -2.17 -4.49
CA ALA A 62 -4.50 -0.72 -4.62
C ALA A 62 -3.18 0.05 -4.50
N MET A 63 -2.37 -0.23 -3.48
CA MET A 63 -1.06 0.39 -3.32
C MET A 63 -0.12 0.09 -4.49
N LEU A 64 -0.08 -1.16 -4.98
CA LEU A 64 0.84 -1.59 -6.03
C LEU A 64 0.43 -1.16 -7.45
N ARG A 65 -0.78 -0.62 -7.65
CA ARG A 65 -1.19 -0.02 -8.93
C ARG A 65 -0.37 1.21 -9.29
N GLU A 66 0.13 1.94 -8.29
CA GLU A 66 0.97 3.09 -8.54
C GLU A 66 2.36 2.64 -9.02
N THR A 67 2.70 3.09 -10.22
CA THR A 67 3.97 2.75 -10.87
C THR A 67 4.87 3.97 -11.05
N ASP A 68 4.40 5.20 -10.88
CA ASP A 68 5.23 6.40 -10.96
C ASP A 68 6.11 6.53 -9.71
N ALA A 69 7.43 6.45 -9.91
CA ALA A 69 8.43 6.65 -8.88
C ALA A 69 8.30 8.01 -8.16
N GLY A 70 7.85 9.05 -8.88
CA GLY A 70 7.62 10.37 -8.31
C GLY A 70 6.55 10.37 -7.22
N VAL A 71 5.51 9.56 -7.37
CA VAL A 71 4.41 9.43 -6.39
C VAL A 71 4.90 8.72 -5.13
N TRP A 72 5.69 7.66 -5.28
CA TRP A 72 6.28 6.96 -4.13
C TRP A 72 7.22 7.84 -3.30
N ILE A 73 7.91 8.77 -3.96
CA ILE A 73 8.84 9.75 -3.38
C ILE A 73 8.12 10.97 -2.77
N ASP A 74 6.88 11.24 -3.17
CA ASP A 74 6.14 12.40 -2.70
C ASP A 74 5.86 12.34 -1.20
N THR A 75 6.38 13.32 -0.45
CA THR A 75 6.24 13.40 1.01
C THR A 75 4.81 13.69 1.45
N ARG A 76 3.93 14.18 0.56
CA ARG A 76 2.49 14.28 0.85
C ARG A 76 1.84 12.90 1.00
N LEU A 77 2.47 11.87 0.46
CA LEU A 77 2.04 10.46 0.51
C LEU A 77 3.01 9.61 1.33
N ASP A 78 3.69 10.20 2.32
CA ASP A 78 4.74 9.52 3.09
C ASP A 78 4.21 8.31 3.89
N SER A 79 2.94 8.32 4.29
CA SER A 79 2.32 7.20 4.99
C SER A 79 1.79 6.13 4.03
N TRP A 80 1.80 4.87 4.47
CA TRP A 80 1.20 3.78 3.68
C TRP A 80 -0.32 3.96 3.53
N GLN A 81 -0.99 4.59 4.50
CA GLN A 81 -2.41 4.93 4.42
C GLN A 81 -2.69 5.91 3.28
N ALA A 82 -1.84 6.94 3.11
CA ALA A 82 -2.00 7.91 2.05
C ALA A 82 -1.79 7.26 0.68
N MET A 83 -0.80 6.37 0.55
CA MET A 83 -0.60 5.58 -0.67
C MET A 83 -1.78 4.65 -0.96
N LEU A 84 -2.36 4.03 0.07
CA LEU A 84 -3.56 3.19 -0.09
C LEU A 84 -4.73 4.02 -0.63
N VAL A 85 -5.04 5.15 0.01
CA VAL A 85 -6.14 6.03 -0.42
C VAL A 85 -5.91 6.55 -1.84
N HIS A 86 -4.67 6.87 -2.20
CA HIS A 86 -4.31 7.28 -3.57
C HIS A 86 -4.56 6.18 -4.61
N GLY A 87 -4.29 4.91 -4.27
CA GLY A 87 -4.41 3.78 -5.18
C GLY A 87 -5.81 3.15 -5.29
N LEU A 88 -6.73 3.52 -4.38
CA LEU A 88 -8.12 3.08 -4.43
C LEU A 88 -8.89 3.81 -5.53
N THR A 89 -9.69 3.06 -6.26
CA THR A 89 -10.69 3.63 -7.16
C THR A 89 -11.86 4.22 -6.36
N HIS A 90 -12.63 5.11 -7.00
CA HIS A 90 -13.84 5.66 -6.38
C HIS A 90 -14.84 4.55 -6.01
N ASP A 91 -15.02 3.54 -6.87
CA ASP A 91 -15.95 2.44 -6.62
C ASP A 91 -15.50 1.56 -5.44
N GLU A 92 -14.20 1.27 -5.32
CA GLU A 92 -13.64 0.55 -4.17
C GLU A 92 -13.81 1.35 -2.88
N LEU A 93 -13.54 2.66 -2.92
CA LEU A 93 -13.73 3.54 -1.79
C LEU A 93 -15.20 3.59 -1.35
N ASP A 94 -16.13 3.74 -2.30
CA ASP A 94 -17.57 3.75 -2.02
C ASP A 94 -18.04 2.41 -1.42
N THR A 95 -17.50 1.29 -1.91
CA THR A 95 -17.79 -0.05 -1.38
C THR A 95 -17.34 -0.20 0.06
N LEU A 96 -16.10 0.22 0.38
CA LEU A 96 -15.56 0.19 1.74
C LEU A 96 -16.33 1.11 2.70
N LEU A 97 -16.71 2.30 2.21
CA LEU A 97 -17.53 3.25 2.98
C LEU A 97 -18.96 2.72 3.21
N ALA A 98 -19.52 1.95 2.28
CA ALA A 98 -20.81 1.30 2.47
C ALA A 98 -20.72 0.14 3.49
N ALA A 99 -19.68 -0.69 3.41
CA ALA A 99 -19.46 -1.80 4.33
C ALA A 99 -19.29 -1.32 5.79
N SER A 100 -18.46 -0.30 6.02
CA SER A 100 -18.25 0.23 7.38
C SER A 100 -19.52 0.79 8.04
N LYS A 101 -20.45 1.37 7.24
CA LYS A 101 -21.76 1.84 7.74
C LYS A 101 -22.67 0.69 8.17
N GLN A 102 -22.58 -0.46 7.50
CA GLN A 102 -23.38 -1.65 7.85
C GLN A 102 -22.89 -2.29 9.14
N GLU A 103 -21.58 -2.41 9.35
CA GLU A 103 -20.99 -2.90 10.61
C GLU A 103 -21.39 -2.03 11.80
N THR A 104 -21.31 -0.70 11.65
CA THR A 104 -21.72 0.26 12.69
C THR A 104 -23.20 0.13 13.07
N THR A 105 -24.04 -0.28 12.12
CA THR A 105 -25.49 -0.44 12.35
C THR A 105 -25.81 -1.78 13.01
N GLN A 106 -25.07 -2.85 12.69
CA GLN A 106 -25.22 -4.15 13.33
C GLN A 106 -24.78 -4.12 14.81
N GLU A 107 -23.68 -3.44 15.15
CA GLU A 107 -23.23 -3.31 16.55
C GLU A 107 -24.24 -2.56 17.44
N LYS A 108 -24.98 -1.58 16.90
CA LYS A 108 -26.02 -0.85 17.63
C LYS A 108 -27.35 -1.60 17.75
N GLY A 109 -27.54 -2.66 16.95
CA GLY A 109 -28.78 -3.43 16.88
C GLY A 109 -28.83 -4.67 17.78
N GLN A 110 -27.74 -5.00 18.48
CA GLN A 110 -27.68 -6.17 19.35
C GLN A 110 -28.27 -5.83 20.73
N PRO A 111 -29.45 -6.35 21.12
CA PRO A 111 -29.97 -6.14 22.47
C PRO A 111 -29.04 -6.86 23.46
N ALA A 112 -28.67 -6.16 24.54
CA ALA A 112 -27.97 -6.77 25.67
C ALA A 112 -28.80 -7.94 26.20
N ALA A 113 -28.24 -9.14 26.12
CA ALA A 113 -28.79 -10.35 26.74
C ALA A 113 -28.52 -10.34 28.25
#